data_AF-A0A8J7MIS3-F1
#
_entry.id   AF-A0A8J7MIS3-F1
#
_cell.length_a   1.000
_cell.length_b   1.000
_cell.length_c   1.000
_cell.angle_alpha   90.00
_cell.angle_beta   90.00
_cell.angle_gamma   90.00
#
_symmetry.space_group_name_H-M   'P 1'
#
loop_
_entity.id
_entity.type
_entity.pdbx_description
1 polymer ?
#
loop_
_entity_poly.entity_id
_entity_poly.type
_entity_poly.pdbx_seq_one_letter_code
_entity_poly.pdbx_strand_id
1 'polypeptide(L)'
;MPAHLHTTNLYKFDDVVSALQKSIRRCDTQQALFWAGELNQGFKHILYSRIWTIIAEDIGLAAPFLALDIFPLYEQWTKVHATNPVLARELTIRIVYTLAEAPKNRIVDNLLLYNYFQAKPTETWKKTMPDKNWQEKIQHLFSVNLFEQAVEKELDVEAALLQLVACLEAGDAINAYYFCNIINLSSEETKRLPWLLQYLGLHKPLKIDSKWSKKMAIFSWYVLFEMAKEEVELSSLLKILFQLYLGKVGSPNLMLAFGVLLYCNRQRLRYKKTLIPSLDELPVDFRVLYDNKGTDILERRRFSIPDYAIDKHTDRGKKTKYAPHNIADLHTESQKKRISTYKWTAEEISKSHGAYKTFADFVQSGQHSRMSFFFRVGALLKNVPSNWQGEDPYVKGVERYFLSLEKKYDYQACSGFFIFEKMRPIWIQQQHFWK
;
A
#
# COMPACT_ATOMS: atom_id res chain seq x y z
N MET A 1 8.89 -7.09 9.88
CA MET A 1 9.57 -5.97 10.58
C MET A 1 9.79 -6.40 12.01
N PRO A 2 10.89 -6.02 12.68
CA PRO A 2 11.11 -6.43 14.06
C PRO A 2 10.04 -5.79 14.95
N ALA A 3 9.27 -6.62 15.64
CA ALA A 3 8.16 -6.28 16.56
C ALA A 3 8.58 -5.48 17.81
N HIS A 4 9.85 -5.08 17.90
CA HIS A 4 10.48 -4.57 19.13
C HIS A 4 11.22 -3.24 18.91
N LEU A 5 10.90 -2.51 17.83
CA LEU A 5 11.52 -1.21 17.56
C LEU A 5 10.72 -0.08 18.20
N HIS A 6 11.43 0.95 18.66
CA HIS A 6 10.84 2.19 19.15
C HIS A 6 11.41 3.43 18.46
N THR A 7 10.57 4.44 18.33
CA THR A 7 10.96 5.78 17.87
C THR A 7 11.94 6.44 18.85
N THR A 8 12.50 7.58 18.45
CA THR A 8 13.37 8.39 19.34
C THR A 8 12.66 8.74 20.63
N ASN A 9 11.36 9.07 20.56
CA ASN A 9 10.56 9.38 21.74
C ASN A 9 9.90 8.15 22.36
N LEU A 10 10.45 6.95 22.14
CA LEU A 10 10.03 5.71 22.75
C LEU A 10 8.57 5.34 22.46
N TYR A 11 8.04 5.66 21.28
CA TYR A 11 6.77 5.05 20.82
C TYR A 11 7.04 3.72 20.12
N LYS A 12 6.15 2.75 20.29
CA LYS A 12 6.18 1.47 19.56
C LYS A 12 6.07 1.75 18.07
N PHE A 13 7.04 1.25 17.33
CA PHE A 13 7.22 1.60 15.93
C PHE A 13 6.02 1.21 15.05
N ASP A 14 5.49 0.00 15.20
CA ASP A 14 4.37 -0.51 14.41
C ASP A 14 3.06 0.23 14.71
N ASP A 15 2.84 0.58 15.97
CA ASP A 15 1.75 1.46 16.42
C ASP A 15 1.85 2.85 15.77
N VAL A 16 3.04 3.44 15.71
CA VAL A 16 3.26 4.75 15.06
C VAL A 16 3.01 4.68 13.55
N VAL A 17 3.49 3.63 12.87
CA VAL A 17 3.23 3.43 11.44
C VAL A 17 1.72 3.31 11.18
N SER A 18 1.02 2.56 12.04
CA SER A 18 -0.45 2.41 11.97
C SER A 18 -1.18 3.72 12.25
N ALA A 19 -0.72 4.49 13.25
CA ALA A 19 -1.29 5.77 13.64
C ALA A 19 -1.13 6.81 12.54
N LEU A 20 0.04 6.91 11.90
CA LEU A 20 0.25 7.79 10.74
C LEU A 20 -0.76 7.50 9.63
N GLN A 21 -0.85 6.23 9.20
CA GLN A 21 -1.72 5.85 8.09
C GLN A 21 -3.19 6.15 8.37
N LYS A 22 -3.68 5.75 9.54
CA LYS A 22 -5.08 5.93 9.86
C LYS A 22 -5.43 7.38 10.17
N SER A 23 -4.49 8.17 10.66
CA SER A 23 -4.70 9.61 10.85
C SER A 23 -4.84 10.31 9.49
N ILE A 24 -3.99 9.99 8.50
CA ILE A 24 -4.15 10.49 7.14
C ILE A 24 -5.48 10.03 6.54
N ARG A 25 -5.82 8.73 6.59
CA ARG A 25 -7.10 8.16 6.13
C ARG A 25 -8.33 8.87 6.70
N ARG A 26 -8.23 9.36 7.94
CA ARG A 26 -9.30 10.01 8.69
C ARG A 26 -9.23 11.54 8.63
N CYS A 27 -8.33 12.11 7.82
CA CYS A 27 -8.12 13.56 7.71
C CYS A 27 -7.83 14.21 9.06
N ASP A 28 -7.08 13.51 9.92
CA ASP A 28 -6.58 14.05 11.19
C ASP A 28 -5.15 14.57 10.96
N THR A 29 -5.08 15.80 10.49
CA THR A 29 -3.83 16.46 10.06
C THR A 29 -2.85 16.66 11.21
N GLN A 30 -3.35 16.96 12.43
CA GLN A 30 -2.50 17.13 13.61
C GLN A 30 -1.80 15.82 13.99
N GLN A 31 -2.56 14.73 14.10
CA GLN A 31 -2.00 13.42 14.40
C GLN A 31 -1.07 12.96 13.27
N ALA A 32 -1.48 13.12 12.00
CA ALA A 32 -0.68 12.73 10.86
C ALA A 32 0.71 13.40 10.86
N LEU A 33 0.78 14.70 11.12
CA LEU A 33 2.05 15.43 11.18
C LEU A 33 2.93 14.99 12.35
N PHE A 34 2.35 14.79 13.54
CA PHE A 34 3.08 14.31 14.71
C PHE A 34 3.70 12.92 14.48
N TRP A 35 2.91 11.96 13.99
CA TRP A 35 3.38 10.60 13.72
C TRP A 35 4.37 10.53 12.55
N ALA A 36 4.24 11.41 11.55
CA ALA A 36 5.24 11.56 10.51
C ALA A 36 6.57 12.07 11.07
N GLY A 37 6.51 13.04 11.99
CA GLY A 37 7.66 13.53 12.74
C GLY A 37 8.40 12.42 13.50
N GLU A 38 7.64 11.57 14.19
CA GLU A 38 8.18 10.41 14.93
C GLU A 38 8.95 9.45 14.02
N LEU A 39 8.41 9.14 12.84
CA LEU A 39 9.08 8.26 11.87
C LEU A 39 10.25 8.95 11.16
N ASN A 40 10.20 10.26 10.94
CA ASN A 40 11.29 10.98 10.30
C ASN A 40 12.59 10.93 11.14
N GLN A 41 12.47 10.77 12.47
CA GLN A 41 13.59 10.61 13.40
C GLN A 41 14.13 9.17 13.43
N GLY A 42 14.61 8.67 12.30
CA GLY A 42 15.32 7.38 12.20
C GLY A 42 14.67 6.33 11.32
N PHE A 43 13.41 6.55 10.90
CA PHE A 43 12.64 5.62 10.06
C PHE A 43 12.15 6.27 8.75
N LYS A 44 12.91 7.24 8.23
CA LYS A 44 12.61 8.01 7.00
C LYS A 44 12.16 7.13 5.81
N HIS A 45 12.86 6.03 5.57
CA HIS A 45 12.52 5.10 4.48
C HIS A 45 11.15 4.41 4.68
N ILE A 46 10.79 4.10 5.94
CA ILE A 46 9.48 3.55 6.28
C ILE A 46 8.40 4.61 6.11
N LEU A 47 8.66 5.84 6.57
CA LEU A 47 7.74 6.98 6.39
C LEU A 47 7.34 7.12 4.93
N TYR A 48 8.31 7.23 4.03
CA TYR A 48 8.03 7.41 2.60
C TYR A 48 7.41 6.16 1.95
N SER A 49 7.84 4.96 2.34
CA SER A 49 7.15 3.74 1.89
C SER A 49 5.68 3.74 2.32
N ARG A 50 5.37 4.19 3.53
CA ARG A 50 4.00 4.29 4.02
C ARG A 50 3.20 5.41 3.33
N ILE A 51 3.81 6.57 3.07
CA ILE A 51 3.21 7.68 2.30
C ILE A 51 2.73 7.18 0.93
N TRP A 52 3.60 6.48 0.19
CA TRP A 52 3.23 5.95 -1.12
C TRP A 52 2.18 4.84 -1.04
N THR A 53 2.23 4.01 0.01
CA THR A 53 1.14 3.05 0.30
C THR A 53 -0.19 3.77 0.49
N ILE A 54 -0.24 4.85 1.27
CA ILE A 54 -1.45 5.64 1.54
C ILE A 54 -1.99 6.30 0.27
N ILE A 55 -1.11 6.84 -0.59
CA ILE A 55 -1.53 7.44 -1.87
C ILE A 55 -2.31 6.43 -2.71
N ALA A 56 -1.84 5.19 -2.80
CA ALA A 56 -2.56 4.15 -3.53
C ALA A 56 -3.77 3.59 -2.75
N GLU A 57 -3.60 3.28 -1.46
CA GLU A 57 -4.57 2.52 -0.63
C GLU A 57 -5.74 3.36 -0.14
N ASP A 58 -5.49 4.61 0.25
CA ASP A 58 -6.40 5.44 1.04
C ASP A 58 -6.89 6.69 0.29
N ILE A 59 -6.21 7.08 -0.79
CA ILE A 59 -6.58 8.20 -1.66
C ILE A 59 -7.03 7.66 -3.03
N GLY A 60 -6.18 6.88 -3.69
CA GLY A 60 -6.52 6.12 -4.89
C GLY A 60 -7.19 6.98 -5.98
N LEU A 61 -8.30 6.49 -6.53
CA LEU A 61 -9.03 7.17 -7.59
C LEU A 61 -9.77 8.45 -7.14
N ALA A 62 -9.83 8.75 -5.83
CA ALA A 62 -10.46 9.99 -5.37
C ALA A 62 -9.60 11.24 -5.70
N ALA A 63 -8.28 11.08 -5.75
CA ALA A 63 -7.34 12.05 -6.31
C ALA A 63 -6.29 11.33 -7.16
N PRO A 64 -6.67 10.86 -8.36
CA PRO A 64 -5.91 9.86 -9.12
C PRO A 64 -4.51 10.36 -9.52
N PHE A 65 -4.39 11.66 -9.80
CA PHE A 65 -3.13 12.28 -10.23
C PHE A 65 -2.33 12.91 -9.08
N LEU A 66 -2.75 12.76 -7.82
CA LEU A 66 -2.01 13.34 -6.69
C LEU A 66 -0.58 12.82 -6.60
N ALA A 67 -0.35 11.56 -7.00
CA ALA A 67 0.99 11.00 -7.11
C ALA A 67 1.88 11.78 -8.08
N LEU A 68 1.33 12.27 -9.21
CA LEU A 68 2.05 13.10 -10.18
C LEU A 68 2.52 14.42 -9.55
N ASP A 69 1.68 15.03 -8.70
CA ASP A 69 1.98 16.30 -8.03
C ASP A 69 2.96 16.14 -6.86
N ILE A 70 2.87 15.01 -6.13
CA ILE A 70 3.69 14.73 -4.94
C ILE A 70 5.08 14.19 -5.32
N PHE A 71 5.20 13.47 -6.43
CA PHE A 71 6.45 12.82 -6.82
C PHE A 71 7.65 13.77 -6.95
N PRO A 72 7.53 14.97 -7.55
CA PRO A 72 8.63 15.93 -7.61
C PRO A 72 9.18 16.33 -6.22
N LEU A 73 8.30 16.49 -5.21
CA LEU A 73 8.72 16.78 -3.84
C LEU A 73 9.46 15.59 -3.23
N TYR A 74 9.00 14.36 -3.50
CA TYR A 74 9.69 13.16 -3.08
C TYR A 74 11.08 13.03 -3.74
N GLU A 75 11.20 13.25 -5.05
CA GLU A 75 12.48 13.25 -5.74
C GLU A 75 13.44 14.28 -5.17
N GLN A 76 12.96 15.50 -4.93
CA GLN A 76 13.74 16.54 -4.27
C GLN A 76 14.17 16.08 -2.87
N TRP A 77 13.26 15.50 -2.09
CA TRP A 77 13.57 14.95 -0.77
C TRP A 77 14.66 13.87 -0.84
N THR A 78 14.60 12.93 -1.79
CA THR A 78 15.62 11.87 -1.92
C THR A 78 17.01 12.45 -2.14
N LYS A 79 17.13 13.60 -2.84
CA LYS A 79 18.40 14.29 -3.11
C LYS A 79 18.92 15.07 -1.90
N VAL A 80 18.04 15.61 -1.06
CA VAL A 80 18.42 16.60 -0.03
C VAL A 80 18.31 16.11 1.41
N HIS A 81 17.66 14.97 1.69
CA HIS A 81 17.37 14.53 3.07
C HIS A 81 18.57 14.30 3.98
N ALA A 82 19.77 14.15 3.41
CA ALA A 82 21.03 14.02 4.13
C ALA A 82 21.83 15.33 4.22
N THR A 83 21.66 16.25 3.26
CA THR A 83 22.49 17.47 3.11
C THR A 83 21.77 18.76 3.45
N ASN A 84 20.45 18.81 3.29
CA ASN A 84 19.61 19.95 3.64
C ASN A 84 18.39 19.48 4.46
N PRO A 85 18.56 19.26 5.79
CA PRO A 85 17.50 18.76 6.65
C PRO A 85 16.32 19.73 6.80
N VAL A 86 16.55 21.04 6.63
CA VAL A 86 15.49 22.07 6.69
C VAL A 86 14.54 21.92 5.52
N LEU A 87 15.07 21.82 4.30
CA LEU A 87 14.26 21.58 3.10
C LEU A 87 13.59 20.20 3.13
N ALA A 88 14.31 19.17 3.57
CA ALA A 88 13.74 17.83 3.68
C ALA A 88 12.55 17.76 4.65
N ARG A 89 12.66 18.47 5.78
CA ARG A 89 11.57 18.68 6.74
C ARG A 89 10.38 19.38 6.08
N GLU A 90 10.61 20.51 5.41
CA GLU A 90 9.56 21.23 4.69
C GLU A 90 8.80 20.32 3.72
N LEU A 91 9.53 19.64 2.84
CA LEU A 91 8.93 18.77 1.82
C LEU A 91 8.05 17.70 2.45
N THR A 92 8.49 17.13 3.58
CA THR A 92 7.75 16.07 4.26
C THR A 92 6.46 16.61 4.90
N ILE A 93 6.51 17.79 5.54
CA ILE A 93 5.32 18.45 6.12
C ILE A 93 4.29 18.73 5.03
N ARG A 94 4.71 19.31 3.90
CA ARG A 94 3.83 19.66 2.78
C ARG A 94 3.18 18.42 2.18
N ILE A 95 3.93 17.33 2.01
CA ILE A 95 3.39 16.04 1.55
C ILE A 95 2.33 15.52 2.53
N VAL A 96 2.67 15.36 3.81
CA VAL A 96 1.77 14.76 4.81
C VAL A 96 0.50 15.59 4.99
N TYR A 97 0.62 16.91 5.02
CA TYR A 97 -0.52 17.83 5.06
C TYR A 97 -1.44 17.61 3.85
N THR A 98 -0.87 17.64 2.64
CA THR A 98 -1.64 17.45 1.40
C THR A 98 -2.37 16.11 1.39
N LEU A 99 -1.71 15.03 1.84
CA LEU A 99 -2.35 13.71 1.91
C LEU A 99 -3.49 13.67 2.94
N ALA A 100 -3.35 14.34 4.08
CA ALA A 100 -4.40 14.40 5.10
C ALA A 100 -5.64 15.15 4.59
N GLU A 101 -5.46 16.23 3.84
CA GLU A 101 -6.54 17.04 3.25
C GLU A 101 -7.14 16.43 1.96
N ALA A 102 -6.42 15.52 1.28
CA ALA A 102 -6.89 14.92 0.04
C ALA A 102 -8.24 14.18 0.20
N PRO A 103 -9.07 14.09 -0.84
CA PRO A 103 -10.23 13.21 -0.81
C PRO A 103 -9.80 11.74 -0.67
N LYS A 104 -10.61 10.93 0.00
CA LYS A 104 -10.25 9.56 0.39
C LYS A 104 -11.08 8.51 -0.32
N ASN A 105 -10.44 7.41 -0.67
CA ASN A 105 -11.10 6.21 -1.15
C ASN A 105 -10.19 4.96 -1.05
N ARG A 106 -10.80 3.79 -0.81
CA ARG A 106 -10.11 2.50 -0.65
C ARG A 106 -10.33 1.49 -1.77
N ILE A 107 -10.86 1.89 -2.92
CA ILE A 107 -11.23 0.96 -4.00
C ILE A 107 -10.03 0.19 -4.55
N VAL A 108 -8.83 0.79 -4.51
CA VAL A 108 -7.58 0.13 -4.90
C VAL A 108 -7.24 -1.01 -3.93
N ASP A 109 -7.32 -0.76 -2.63
CA ASP A 109 -7.11 -1.78 -1.60
C ASP A 109 -8.18 -2.86 -1.67
N ASN A 110 -9.44 -2.46 -1.78
CA ASN A 110 -10.54 -3.41 -1.83
C ASN A 110 -10.48 -4.27 -3.11
N LEU A 111 -10.05 -3.73 -4.26
CA LEU A 111 -9.79 -4.52 -5.47
C LEU A 111 -8.66 -5.54 -5.24
N LEU A 112 -7.55 -5.08 -4.67
CA LEU A 112 -6.39 -5.93 -4.36
C LEU A 112 -6.82 -7.11 -3.46
N LEU A 113 -7.49 -6.77 -2.37
CA LEU A 113 -7.98 -7.72 -1.38
C LEU A 113 -9.00 -8.67 -1.99
N TYR A 114 -9.97 -8.16 -2.77
CA TYR A 114 -11.02 -8.97 -3.40
C TYR A 114 -10.42 -10.04 -4.32
N ASN A 115 -9.38 -9.67 -5.09
CA ASN A 115 -8.74 -10.55 -6.06
C ASN A 115 -7.80 -11.61 -5.46
N TYR A 116 -7.27 -11.41 -4.26
CA TYR A 116 -6.46 -12.45 -3.60
C TYR A 116 -7.21 -13.77 -3.39
N PHE A 117 -8.53 -13.74 -3.47
CA PHE A 117 -9.40 -14.85 -3.09
C PHE A 117 -10.19 -15.44 -4.24
N GLN A 118 -10.05 -14.89 -5.44
CA GLN A 118 -10.77 -15.38 -6.60
C GLN A 118 -10.03 -16.60 -7.15
N ALA A 119 -10.72 -17.75 -7.16
CA ALA A 119 -10.20 -18.98 -7.77
C ALA A 119 -10.29 -18.95 -9.30
N LYS A 120 -11.27 -18.20 -9.82
CA LYS A 120 -11.59 -18.02 -11.23
C LYS A 120 -11.87 -16.54 -11.51
N PRO A 121 -11.81 -16.10 -12.78
CA PRO A 121 -12.41 -14.84 -13.18
C PRO A 121 -13.87 -14.74 -12.72
N THR A 122 -14.36 -13.52 -12.56
CA THR A 122 -15.76 -13.29 -12.16
C THR A 122 -16.75 -13.87 -13.17
N GLU A 123 -17.98 -14.18 -12.75
CA GLU A 123 -18.97 -14.83 -13.62
C GLU A 123 -19.42 -13.96 -14.81
N THR A 124 -19.22 -12.65 -14.71
CA THR A 124 -19.46 -11.70 -15.80
C THR A 124 -18.33 -11.69 -16.84
N TRP A 125 -17.18 -12.29 -16.52
CA TRP A 125 -16.08 -12.45 -17.45
C TRP A 125 -16.49 -13.36 -18.61
N LYS A 126 -16.28 -12.88 -19.83
CA LYS A 126 -16.39 -13.68 -21.04
C LYS A 126 -15.00 -13.75 -21.64
N LYS A 127 -14.50 -14.97 -21.85
CA LYS A 127 -13.24 -15.16 -22.57
C LYS A 127 -13.35 -14.47 -23.92
N THR A 128 -12.47 -13.51 -24.14
CA THR A 128 -12.36 -12.79 -25.40
C THR A 128 -10.90 -12.70 -25.79
N MET A 129 -10.67 -12.67 -27.09
CA MET A 129 -9.33 -12.40 -27.62
C MET A 129 -9.17 -10.89 -27.77
N PRO A 130 -8.01 -10.33 -27.39
CA PRO A 130 -7.72 -8.93 -27.66
C PRO A 130 -7.54 -8.71 -29.16
N ASP A 131 -7.43 -7.45 -29.59
CA ASP A 131 -7.19 -7.12 -30.99
C ASP A 131 -5.98 -7.87 -31.58
N LYS A 132 -6.02 -8.19 -32.88
CA LYS A 132 -4.98 -9.00 -33.55
C LYS A 132 -3.56 -8.46 -33.34
N ASN A 133 -3.41 -7.13 -33.36
CA ASN A 133 -2.14 -6.45 -33.07
C ASN A 133 -1.60 -6.84 -31.68
N TRP A 134 -2.45 -6.93 -30.67
CA TRP A 134 -2.05 -7.36 -29.34
C TRP A 134 -1.67 -8.83 -29.26
N GLN A 135 -2.39 -9.69 -30.00
CA GLN A 135 -2.04 -11.10 -30.10
C GLN A 135 -0.63 -11.26 -30.68
N GLU A 136 -0.33 -10.57 -31.79
CA GLU A 136 0.98 -10.58 -32.44
C GLU A 136 2.08 -10.02 -31.52
N LYS A 137 1.81 -8.91 -30.81
CA LYS A 137 2.75 -8.33 -29.83
C LYS A 137 3.06 -9.31 -28.70
N ILE A 138 2.05 -9.95 -28.14
CA ILE A 138 2.24 -10.92 -27.05
C ILE A 138 2.98 -12.14 -27.56
N GLN A 139 2.59 -12.71 -28.69
CA GLN A 139 3.30 -13.84 -29.29
C GLN A 139 4.79 -13.52 -29.50
N HIS A 140 5.13 -12.32 -29.98
CA HIS A 140 6.52 -11.89 -30.16
C HIS A 140 7.30 -11.77 -28.83
N LEU A 141 6.64 -11.48 -27.70
CA LEU A 141 7.30 -11.49 -26.38
C LEU A 141 7.75 -12.91 -25.97
N PHE A 142 7.04 -13.94 -26.44
CA PHE A 142 7.24 -15.35 -26.08
C PHE A 142 7.93 -16.19 -27.17
N SER A 143 8.01 -15.71 -28.42
CA SER A 143 8.58 -16.43 -29.57
C SER A 143 10.12 -16.56 -29.55
N VAL A 144 10.80 -15.84 -28.67
CA VAL A 144 12.22 -16.06 -28.38
C VAL A 144 12.24 -17.16 -27.31
N ASN A 145 12.80 -18.36 -27.60
CA ASN A 145 12.90 -19.50 -26.68
C ASN A 145 13.32 -19.07 -25.25
N LEU A 146 12.33 -18.78 -24.42
CA LEU A 146 12.49 -18.30 -23.03
C LEU A 146 11.99 -19.34 -22.03
N PHE A 147 11.23 -20.32 -22.49
CA PHE A 147 10.58 -21.36 -21.70
C PHE A 147 11.08 -22.73 -22.17
N GLU A 148 12.39 -22.96 -22.14
CA GLU A 148 12.97 -24.24 -22.60
C GLU A 148 12.55 -25.45 -21.75
N GLN A 149 11.80 -25.26 -20.66
CA GLN A 149 11.18 -26.34 -19.90
C GLN A 149 9.84 -25.89 -19.31
N ALA A 150 8.80 -25.76 -20.13
CA ALA A 150 7.44 -25.69 -19.62
C ALA A 150 7.09 -27.03 -18.96
N VAL A 151 7.32 -27.13 -17.64
CA VAL A 151 6.77 -28.23 -16.84
C VAL A 151 5.25 -28.04 -16.85
N GLU A 152 4.47 -29.09 -17.10
CA GLU A 152 3.00 -29.11 -17.12
C GLU A 152 2.32 -28.52 -15.85
N LYS A 153 3.09 -28.12 -14.85
CA LYS A 153 2.68 -27.59 -13.55
C LYS A 153 2.78 -26.06 -13.44
N GLU A 154 3.25 -25.33 -14.45
CA GLU A 154 3.38 -23.87 -14.40
C GLU A 154 2.13 -23.14 -14.94
N LEU A 155 1.96 -21.88 -14.52
CA LEU A 155 0.86 -21.02 -14.96
C LEU A 155 1.15 -20.54 -16.39
N ASP A 156 0.16 -20.65 -17.27
CA ASP A 156 0.26 -20.13 -18.64
C ASP A 156 0.21 -18.59 -18.65
N VAL A 157 1.41 -17.98 -18.66
CA VAL A 157 1.56 -16.52 -18.59
C VAL A 157 1.17 -15.85 -19.90
N GLU A 158 1.36 -16.50 -21.05
CA GLU A 158 0.97 -15.97 -22.36
C GLU A 158 -0.54 -15.83 -22.46
N ALA A 159 -1.28 -16.90 -22.13
CA ALA A 159 -2.74 -16.87 -22.07
C ALA A 159 -3.24 -15.82 -21.06
N ALA A 160 -2.62 -15.74 -19.87
CA ALA A 160 -2.98 -14.74 -18.87
C ALA A 160 -2.74 -13.30 -19.37
N LEU A 161 -1.70 -13.04 -20.16
CA LEU A 161 -1.45 -11.72 -20.75
C LEU A 161 -2.49 -11.36 -21.82
N LEU A 162 -2.88 -12.32 -22.66
CA LEU A 162 -3.95 -12.10 -23.65
C LEU A 162 -5.26 -11.71 -22.95
N GLN A 163 -5.60 -12.41 -21.86
CA GLN A 163 -6.79 -12.10 -21.08
C GLN A 163 -6.68 -10.80 -20.28
N LEU A 164 -5.49 -10.44 -19.80
CA LEU A 164 -5.23 -9.12 -19.20
C LEU A 164 -5.57 -8.00 -20.19
N VAL A 165 -5.05 -8.06 -21.43
CA VAL A 165 -5.32 -7.05 -22.47
C VAL A 165 -6.81 -6.95 -22.75
N ALA A 166 -7.48 -8.09 -22.97
CA ALA A 166 -8.92 -8.13 -23.24
C ALA A 166 -9.74 -7.48 -22.10
N CYS A 167 -9.37 -7.73 -20.84
CA CYS A 167 -10.04 -7.09 -19.70
C CYS A 167 -9.77 -5.58 -19.64
N LEU A 168 -8.56 -5.13 -19.96
CA LEU A 168 -8.21 -3.70 -19.99
C LEU A 168 -8.95 -2.96 -21.11
N GLU A 169 -9.08 -3.56 -22.29
CA GLU A 169 -9.87 -3.03 -23.43
C GLU A 169 -11.35 -2.86 -23.03
N ALA A 170 -11.90 -3.83 -22.30
CA ALA A 170 -13.26 -3.80 -21.77
C ALA A 170 -13.46 -2.88 -20.54
N GLY A 171 -12.38 -2.35 -19.95
CA GLY A 171 -12.44 -1.58 -18.70
C GLY A 171 -12.77 -2.42 -17.46
N ASP A 172 -12.56 -3.73 -17.50
CA ASP A 172 -12.83 -4.67 -16.42
C ASP A 172 -11.64 -4.76 -15.45
N ALA A 173 -11.59 -3.85 -14.49
CA ALA A 173 -10.50 -3.78 -13.52
C ALA A 173 -10.39 -5.03 -12.63
N ILE A 174 -11.51 -5.71 -12.34
CA ILE A 174 -11.52 -6.90 -11.47
C ILE A 174 -10.74 -8.01 -12.14
N ASN A 175 -11.15 -8.38 -13.35
CA ASN A 175 -10.55 -9.48 -14.07
C ASN A 175 -9.17 -9.11 -14.63
N ALA A 176 -8.93 -7.85 -15.00
CA ALA A 176 -7.59 -7.40 -15.34
C ALA A 176 -6.62 -7.63 -14.18
N TYR A 177 -6.97 -7.21 -12.96
CA TYR A 177 -6.08 -7.41 -11.81
C TYR A 177 -5.98 -8.88 -11.37
N TYR A 178 -7.02 -9.68 -11.57
CA TYR A 178 -6.95 -11.14 -11.44
C TYR A 178 -5.81 -11.73 -12.30
N PHE A 179 -5.78 -11.40 -13.59
CA PHE A 179 -4.73 -11.89 -14.50
C PHE A 179 -3.34 -11.31 -14.16
N CYS A 180 -3.26 -10.06 -13.69
CA CYS A 180 -2.02 -9.54 -13.11
C CYS A 180 -1.50 -10.40 -11.95
N ASN A 181 -2.38 -10.86 -11.04
CA ASN A 181 -1.96 -11.74 -9.94
C ASN A 181 -1.43 -13.09 -10.46
N ILE A 182 -2.08 -13.69 -11.45
CA ILE A 182 -1.59 -14.93 -12.09
C ILE A 182 -0.19 -14.72 -12.66
N ILE A 183 0.01 -13.66 -13.44
CA ILE A 183 1.30 -13.31 -14.02
C ILE A 183 2.34 -13.11 -12.90
N ASN A 184 1.99 -12.41 -11.82
CA ASN A 184 2.88 -12.14 -10.68
C ASN A 184 3.31 -13.38 -9.89
N LEU A 185 2.57 -14.48 -10.00
CA LEU A 185 2.81 -15.74 -9.29
C LEU A 185 3.72 -16.70 -10.06
N SER A 186 3.98 -16.43 -11.33
CA SER A 186 5.01 -17.15 -12.06
C SER A 186 6.37 -16.90 -11.38
N SER A 187 7.08 -17.99 -11.12
CA SER A 187 8.40 -18.00 -10.48
C SER A 187 9.53 -17.65 -11.45
N GLU A 188 9.22 -17.45 -12.73
CA GLU A 188 10.22 -17.24 -13.75
C GLU A 188 10.91 -15.88 -13.59
N GLU A 189 12.24 -15.93 -13.55
CA GLU A 189 13.08 -14.74 -13.55
C GLU A 189 13.26 -14.25 -14.99
N THR A 190 12.71 -13.07 -15.30
CA THR A 190 12.95 -12.41 -16.60
C THR A 190 14.18 -11.53 -16.55
N LYS A 191 15.01 -11.58 -17.61
CA LYS A 191 16.13 -10.63 -17.84
C LYS A 191 15.71 -9.39 -18.64
N ARG A 192 14.41 -9.07 -18.68
CA ARG A 192 13.82 -8.07 -19.60
C ARG A 192 13.70 -6.66 -19.01
N LEU A 193 14.01 -6.48 -17.73
CA LEU A 193 13.96 -5.14 -17.12
C LEU A 193 14.82 -4.09 -17.86
N PRO A 194 16.08 -4.36 -18.28
CA PRO A 194 16.87 -3.36 -19.00
C PRO A 194 16.19 -2.89 -20.30
N TRP A 195 15.59 -3.83 -21.05
CA TRP A 195 14.82 -3.52 -22.25
C TRP A 195 13.59 -2.66 -21.92
N LEU A 196 12.82 -3.02 -20.89
CA LEU A 196 11.64 -2.24 -20.50
C LEU A 196 12.02 -0.84 -20.00
N LEU A 197 13.11 -0.70 -19.25
CA LEU A 197 13.63 0.61 -18.83
C LEU A 197 14.03 1.48 -20.02
N GLN A 198 14.72 0.89 -21.01
CA GLN A 198 15.06 1.58 -22.25
C GLN A 198 13.81 2.00 -23.02
N TYR A 199 12.84 1.09 -23.18
CA TYR A 199 11.56 1.35 -23.84
C TYR A 199 10.82 2.53 -23.19
N LEU A 200 10.83 2.63 -21.85
CA LEU A 200 10.17 3.70 -21.12
C LEU A 200 10.95 5.02 -21.06
N GLY A 201 12.17 5.08 -21.61
CA GLY A 201 13.07 6.22 -21.47
C GLY A 201 13.57 6.45 -20.04
N LEU A 202 13.60 5.39 -19.22
CA LEU A 202 14.02 5.46 -17.82
C LEU A 202 15.52 5.16 -17.71
N HIS A 203 16.35 6.21 -17.73
CA HIS A 203 17.80 6.05 -17.81
C HIS A 203 18.50 5.63 -16.50
N LYS A 204 17.89 5.87 -15.33
CA LYS A 204 18.32 5.32 -14.03
C LYS A 204 17.12 5.28 -13.07
N PRO A 205 16.57 4.12 -12.70
CA PRO A 205 15.55 4.07 -11.68
C PRO A 205 16.14 4.41 -10.29
N LEU A 206 15.24 4.75 -9.37
CA LEU A 206 15.44 4.55 -7.92
C LEU A 206 16.17 3.22 -7.65
N LYS A 207 16.87 3.09 -6.52
CA LYS A 207 17.57 1.86 -6.13
C LYS A 207 16.66 0.63 -6.36
N ILE A 208 16.97 -0.17 -7.39
CA ILE A 208 16.12 -1.30 -7.81
C ILE A 208 16.28 -2.42 -6.80
N ASP A 209 15.16 -2.99 -6.36
CA ASP A 209 15.17 -4.27 -5.64
C ASP A 209 15.31 -5.42 -6.64
N SER A 210 16.44 -6.14 -6.57
CA SER A 210 16.81 -7.20 -7.52
C SER A 210 15.84 -8.39 -7.56
N LYS A 211 14.99 -8.55 -6.54
CA LYS A 211 13.96 -9.60 -6.52
C LYS A 211 12.75 -9.22 -7.36
N TRP A 212 12.37 -7.94 -7.36
CA TRP A 212 11.18 -7.46 -8.07
C TRP A 212 11.44 -7.16 -9.55
N SER A 213 12.67 -6.78 -9.89
CA SER A 213 13.12 -6.60 -11.28
C SER A 213 13.00 -7.84 -12.15
N LYS A 214 12.90 -9.01 -11.53
CA LYS A 214 12.94 -10.30 -12.23
C LYS A 214 11.56 -10.95 -12.36
N LYS A 215 10.53 -10.43 -11.72
CA LYS A 215 9.21 -11.07 -11.78
C LYS A 215 8.54 -10.87 -13.14
N MET A 216 7.73 -11.82 -13.57
CA MET A 216 6.87 -11.73 -14.77
C MET A 216 5.89 -10.54 -14.72
N ALA A 217 5.64 -9.97 -13.54
CA ALA A 217 4.91 -8.73 -13.31
C ALA A 217 5.30 -7.56 -14.22
N ILE A 218 6.54 -7.52 -14.72
CA ILE A 218 6.99 -6.50 -15.67
C ILE A 218 6.16 -6.50 -16.97
N PHE A 219 5.58 -7.64 -17.35
CA PHE A 219 4.74 -7.74 -18.54
C PHE A 219 3.38 -7.08 -18.32
N SER A 220 2.81 -7.18 -17.12
CA SER A 220 1.60 -6.40 -16.78
C SER A 220 1.87 -4.90 -16.88
N TRP A 221 3.03 -4.44 -16.42
CA TRP A 221 3.44 -3.03 -16.58
C TRP A 221 3.63 -2.65 -18.05
N TYR A 222 4.33 -3.46 -18.83
CA TYR A 222 4.50 -3.24 -20.28
C TYR A 222 3.15 -3.05 -20.98
N VAL A 223 2.18 -3.92 -20.72
CA VAL A 223 0.82 -3.81 -21.29
C VAL A 223 0.19 -2.47 -20.91
N LEU A 224 0.21 -2.10 -19.62
CA LEU A 224 -0.35 -0.82 -19.17
C LEU A 224 0.32 0.39 -19.85
N PHE A 225 1.63 0.35 -20.05
CA PHE A 225 2.36 1.43 -20.72
C PHE A 225 2.02 1.56 -22.20
N GLU A 226 2.05 0.45 -22.93
CA GLU A 226 1.70 0.42 -24.35
C GLU A 226 0.25 0.86 -24.58
N MET A 227 -0.67 0.44 -23.72
CA MET A 227 -2.08 0.81 -23.82
C MET A 227 -2.36 2.28 -23.47
N ALA A 228 -1.55 2.88 -22.60
CA ALA A 228 -1.70 4.27 -22.15
C ALA A 228 -0.74 5.25 -22.86
N LYS A 229 0.01 4.80 -23.87
CA LYS A 229 1.15 5.57 -24.43
C LYS A 229 0.77 6.92 -25.02
N GLU A 230 -0.44 7.05 -25.55
CA GLU A 230 -0.97 8.29 -26.14
C GLU A 230 -1.57 9.25 -25.08
N GLU A 231 -1.74 8.78 -23.84
CA GLU A 231 -2.31 9.56 -22.74
C GLU A 231 -1.19 10.09 -21.83
N VAL A 232 -0.72 11.32 -22.12
CA VAL A 232 0.49 11.91 -21.51
C VAL A 232 0.49 11.86 -19.98
N GLU A 233 -0.60 12.28 -19.34
CA GLU A 233 -0.70 12.33 -17.88
C GLU A 233 -0.78 10.93 -17.27
N LEU A 234 -1.58 10.03 -17.87
CA LEU A 234 -1.73 8.65 -17.40
C LEU A 234 -0.41 7.88 -17.55
N SER A 235 0.25 8.00 -18.70
CA SER A 235 1.57 7.41 -18.97
C SER A 235 2.61 7.91 -17.95
N SER A 236 2.62 9.23 -17.67
CA SER A 236 3.53 9.80 -16.66
C SER A 236 3.27 9.26 -15.27
N LEU A 237 2.00 9.14 -14.87
CA LEU A 237 1.59 8.55 -13.61
C LEU A 237 1.99 7.07 -13.51
N LEU A 238 1.74 6.27 -14.55
CA LEU A 238 2.15 4.87 -14.59
C LEU A 238 3.68 4.71 -14.46
N LYS A 239 4.47 5.63 -15.04
CA LYS A 239 5.94 5.61 -14.90
C LYS A 239 6.34 5.82 -13.45
N ILE A 240 5.70 6.75 -12.75
CA ILE A 240 5.91 6.96 -11.30
C ILE A 240 5.57 5.69 -10.52
N LEU A 241 4.39 5.11 -10.73
CA LEU A 241 3.96 3.90 -10.03
C LEU A 241 4.91 2.72 -10.28
N PHE A 242 5.42 2.59 -11.51
CA PHE A 242 6.40 1.57 -11.87
C PHE A 242 7.77 1.81 -11.22
N GLN A 243 8.24 3.06 -11.14
CA GLN A 243 9.47 3.39 -10.42
C GLN A 243 9.35 3.05 -8.93
N LEU A 244 8.22 3.36 -8.31
CA LEU A 244 7.94 3.00 -6.91
C LEU A 244 7.86 1.47 -6.73
N TYR A 245 7.23 0.77 -7.67
CA TYR A 245 7.16 -0.69 -7.73
C TYR A 245 8.57 -1.32 -7.74
N LEU A 246 9.44 -0.87 -8.65
CA LEU A 246 10.82 -1.39 -8.78
C LEU A 246 11.70 -1.06 -7.57
N GLY A 247 11.54 0.15 -7.02
CA GLY A 247 12.25 0.60 -5.83
C GLY A 247 11.72 0.01 -4.52
N LYS A 248 10.61 -0.75 -4.57
CA LYS A 248 9.89 -1.27 -3.40
C LYS A 248 9.55 -0.16 -2.40
N VAL A 249 9.19 1.01 -2.93
CA VAL A 249 8.72 2.15 -2.16
C VAL A 249 7.19 2.07 -2.11
N GLY A 250 6.65 1.75 -0.95
CA GLY A 250 5.26 1.37 -0.78
C GLY A 250 5.01 -0.11 -1.03
N SER A 251 3.77 -0.44 -1.40
CA SER A 251 3.35 -1.82 -1.68
C SER A 251 3.30 -2.06 -3.19
N PRO A 252 4.20 -2.89 -3.76
CA PRO A 252 4.25 -3.13 -5.21
C PRO A 252 2.91 -3.61 -5.79
N ASN A 253 2.21 -4.51 -5.09
CA ASN A 253 0.91 -5.00 -5.54
C ASN A 253 -0.17 -3.91 -5.54
N LEU A 254 -0.15 -2.98 -4.57
CA LEU A 254 -1.05 -1.83 -4.58
C LEU A 254 -0.73 -0.89 -5.75
N MET A 255 0.54 -0.67 -6.09
CA MET A 255 0.92 0.16 -7.23
C MET A 255 0.40 -0.41 -8.54
N LEU A 256 0.50 -1.72 -8.73
CA LEU A 256 -0.03 -2.40 -9.92
C LEU A 256 -1.56 -2.36 -9.95
N ALA A 257 -2.23 -2.65 -8.82
CA ALA A 257 -3.69 -2.54 -8.72
C ALA A 257 -4.18 -1.12 -9.04
N PHE A 258 -3.44 -0.11 -8.57
CA PHE A 258 -3.74 1.29 -8.86
C PHE A 258 -3.59 1.59 -10.35
N GLY A 259 -2.49 1.13 -10.98
CA GLY A 259 -2.27 1.27 -12.42
C GLY A 259 -3.40 0.65 -13.27
N VAL A 260 -3.85 -0.56 -12.91
CA VAL A 260 -4.99 -1.22 -13.57
C VAL A 260 -6.27 -0.39 -13.42
N LEU A 261 -6.59 0.07 -12.21
CA LEU A 261 -7.78 0.89 -11.97
C LEU A 261 -7.74 2.23 -12.72
N LEU A 262 -6.57 2.87 -12.76
CA LEU A 262 -6.38 4.12 -13.50
C LEU A 262 -6.67 3.89 -14.99
N TYR A 263 -6.11 2.84 -15.59
CA TYR A 263 -6.36 2.53 -16.99
C TYR A 263 -7.83 2.18 -17.29
N CYS A 264 -8.44 1.31 -16.48
CA CYS A 264 -9.85 0.94 -16.67
C CYS A 264 -10.80 2.13 -16.49
N ASN A 265 -10.41 3.16 -15.73
CA ASN A 265 -11.23 4.36 -15.52
C ASN A 265 -10.80 5.56 -16.38
N ARG A 266 -9.78 5.42 -17.24
CA ARG A 266 -9.10 6.54 -17.93
C ARG A 266 -10.03 7.55 -18.61
N GLN A 267 -11.10 7.09 -19.24
CA GLN A 267 -12.09 7.95 -19.92
C GLN A 267 -12.77 8.94 -18.95
N ARG A 268 -12.90 8.57 -17.67
CA ARG A 268 -13.51 9.37 -16.60
C ARG A 268 -12.48 10.18 -15.82
N LEU A 269 -11.19 9.92 -16.00
CA LEU A 269 -10.13 10.63 -15.29
C LEU A 269 -9.89 11.98 -15.97
N ARG A 270 -9.72 13.01 -15.16
CA ARG A 270 -9.30 14.33 -15.60
C ARG A 270 -8.19 14.81 -14.69
N TYR A 271 -7.06 15.17 -15.29
CA TYR A 271 -5.98 15.74 -14.53
C TYR A 271 -6.34 17.17 -14.14
N LYS A 272 -6.40 17.39 -12.83
CA LYS A 272 -6.44 18.72 -12.22
C LYS A 272 -5.27 18.79 -11.26
N LYS A 273 -4.32 19.66 -11.57
CA LYS A 273 -3.13 19.88 -10.74
C LYS A 273 -3.55 20.22 -9.32
N THR A 274 -3.04 19.48 -8.36
CA THR A 274 -3.25 19.76 -6.94
C THR A 274 -2.32 20.88 -6.52
N LEU A 275 -2.88 21.94 -5.94
CA LEU A 275 -2.06 22.98 -5.32
C LEU A 275 -1.51 22.45 -4.00
N ILE A 276 -0.20 22.20 -3.95
CA ILE A 276 0.49 21.81 -2.73
C ILE A 276 0.94 23.10 -2.03
N PRO A 277 0.40 23.42 -0.83
CA PRO A 277 0.77 24.64 -0.13
C PRO A 277 2.27 24.67 0.16
N SER A 278 2.84 25.86 0.08
CA SER A 278 4.13 26.19 0.67
C SER A 278 4.10 26.05 2.19
N LEU A 279 5.27 25.99 2.84
CA LEU A 279 5.32 25.83 4.29
C LEU A 279 4.67 27.02 5.02
N ASP A 280 4.82 28.23 4.51
CA ASP A 280 4.34 29.44 5.18
C ASP A 280 2.83 29.65 5.09
N GLU A 281 2.17 28.97 4.15
CA GLU A 281 0.72 28.92 4.05
C GLU A 281 0.09 27.97 5.08
N LEU A 282 0.90 27.15 5.76
CA LEU A 282 0.40 26.21 6.77
C LEU A 282 0.30 26.86 8.17
N PRO A 283 -0.73 26.52 8.96
CA PRO A 283 -0.83 26.94 10.35
C PRO A 283 0.45 26.66 11.14
N VAL A 284 0.90 27.61 11.96
CA VAL A 284 2.13 27.50 12.76
C VAL A 284 2.12 26.23 13.61
N ASP A 285 1.00 25.94 14.27
CA ASP A 285 0.86 24.78 15.16
C ASP A 285 1.09 23.46 14.42
N PHE A 286 0.68 23.34 13.17
CA PHE A 286 0.92 22.15 12.34
C PHE A 286 2.40 21.98 12.02
N ARG A 287 3.10 23.09 11.72
CA ARG A 287 4.55 23.07 11.46
C ARG A 287 5.34 22.64 12.69
N VAL A 288 4.93 23.05 13.88
CA VAL A 288 5.61 22.73 15.14
C VAL A 288 5.34 21.29 15.57
N LEU A 289 4.15 20.75 15.28
CA LEU A 289 3.79 19.36 15.60
C LEU A 289 4.71 18.34 14.94
N TYR A 290 5.11 18.54 13.68
CA TYR A 290 6.01 17.60 12.99
C TYR A 290 7.40 17.47 13.66
N ASP A 291 7.87 18.52 14.32
CA ASP A 291 9.23 18.52 14.86
C ASP A 291 9.37 17.64 16.10
N ASN A 292 8.27 17.36 16.80
CA ASN A 292 8.28 16.72 18.11
C ASN A 292 9.36 17.31 19.03
N LYS A 293 9.50 18.64 19.02
CA LYS A 293 10.51 19.37 19.79
C LYS A 293 10.08 19.52 21.25
N GLY A 294 11.07 19.40 22.13
CA GLY A 294 10.95 19.48 23.58
C GLY A 294 12.32 19.21 24.19
N THR A 295 12.60 19.91 25.29
CA THR A 295 13.86 19.76 26.03
C THR A 295 13.90 18.43 26.75
N ASP A 296 12.77 18.06 27.36
CA ASP A 296 12.55 16.76 27.97
C ASP A 296 11.75 15.82 27.06
N ILE A 297 11.94 14.50 27.21
CA ILE A 297 11.21 13.52 26.41
C ILE A 297 9.70 13.58 26.68
N LEU A 298 9.25 13.89 27.89
CA LEU A 298 7.83 13.97 28.21
C LEU A 298 7.14 15.09 27.41
N GLU A 299 7.82 16.21 27.19
CA GLU A 299 7.35 17.32 26.34
C GLU A 299 7.22 16.91 24.86
N ARG A 300 8.09 16.00 24.41
CA ARG A 300 8.08 15.49 23.03
C ARG A 300 6.97 14.45 22.82
N ARG A 301 6.55 13.75 23.87
CA ARG A 301 5.50 12.72 23.84
C ARG A 301 4.10 13.32 23.97
N ARG A 302 3.72 14.16 23.00
CA ARG A 302 2.49 14.98 23.07
C ARG A 302 1.19 14.19 22.92
N PHE A 303 1.18 13.14 22.11
CA PHE A 303 -0.02 12.37 21.82
C PHE A 303 0.05 10.92 22.31
N SER A 304 -1.10 10.39 22.69
CA SER A 304 -1.31 8.95 22.85
C SER A 304 -1.54 8.31 21.49
N ILE A 305 -1.05 7.08 21.29
CA ILE A 305 -1.42 6.30 20.11
C ILE A 305 -2.94 6.14 20.09
N PRO A 306 -3.63 6.54 19.01
CA PRO A 306 -5.08 6.45 18.95
C PRO A 306 -5.57 5.00 19.01
N ASP A 307 -6.72 4.77 19.64
CA ASP A 307 -7.32 3.43 19.75
C ASP A 307 -7.62 2.79 18.39
N TYR A 308 -7.91 3.60 17.37
CA TYR A 308 -8.13 3.12 16.01
C TYR A 308 -6.84 2.62 15.33
N ALA A 309 -5.67 3.03 15.82
CA ALA A 309 -4.37 2.59 15.34
C ALA A 309 -4.03 1.17 15.81
N ILE A 310 -4.59 0.73 16.94
CA ILE A 310 -4.37 -0.62 17.48
C ILE A 310 -5.27 -1.61 16.74
N ASP A 311 -4.72 -2.29 15.75
CA ASP A 311 -5.45 -3.22 14.88
C ASP A 311 -4.73 -4.56 14.68
N LYS A 312 -5.26 -5.40 13.78
CA LYS A 312 -4.70 -6.73 13.43
C LYS A 312 -3.23 -6.72 12.96
N HIS A 313 -2.70 -5.57 12.53
CA HIS A 313 -1.34 -5.43 12.04
C HIS A 313 -0.35 -4.97 13.12
N THR A 314 -0.84 -4.36 14.19
CA THR A 314 -0.04 -3.96 15.36
C THR A 314 0.13 -5.10 16.34
N ASP A 315 1.26 -5.13 17.03
CA ASP A 315 1.58 -6.11 18.04
C ASP A 315 0.70 -5.94 19.28
N ARG A 316 0.24 -4.71 19.59
CA ARG A 316 -0.78 -4.49 20.63
C ARG A 316 -2.17 -5.00 20.26
N GLY A 317 -2.49 -5.15 18.96
CA GLY A 317 -3.73 -5.75 18.50
C GLY A 317 -3.65 -7.25 18.21
N LYS A 318 -2.44 -7.79 17.98
CA LYS A 318 -2.19 -9.23 17.94
C LYS A 318 -2.07 -9.74 19.37
N LYS A 319 -2.90 -10.72 19.76
CA LYS A 319 -2.73 -11.43 21.03
C LYS A 319 -1.53 -12.37 20.88
N THR A 320 -0.31 -11.84 20.92
CA THR A 320 0.91 -12.65 20.79
C THR A 320 1.26 -13.26 22.15
N LYS A 321 1.95 -14.41 22.13
CA LYS A 321 2.52 -15.04 23.34
C LYS A 321 3.54 -14.14 24.06
N TYR A 322 3.94 -13.02 23.46
CA TYR A 322 4.89 -12.04 23.98
C TYR A 322 4.22 -10.86 24.74
N ALA A 323 2.91 -10.95 24.98
CA ALA A 323 2.13 -9.93 25.69
C ALA A 323 2.64 -9.48 27.09
N PRO A 324 3.35 -10.27 27.91
CA PRO A 324 3.71 -9.80 29.25
C PRO A 324 4.83 -8.75 29.28
N HIS A 325 5.51 -8.46 28.16
CA HIS A 325 6.72 -7.64 28.16
C HIS A 325 6.54 -6.19 27.68
N ASN A 326 5.32 -5.69 27.45
CA ASN A 326 5.12 -4.35 26.88
C ASN A 326 5.86 -3.24 27.66
N ILE A 327 5.77 -3.22 28.99
CA ILE A 327 6.48 -2.24 29.83
C ILE A 327 7.97 -2.59 29.98
N ALA A 328 8.31 -3.88 30.04
CA ALA A 328 9.70 -4.32 30.10
C ALA A 328 10.48 -3.90 28.83
N ASP A 329 9.87 -4.05 27.66
CA ASP A 329 10.39 -3.62 26.36
C ASP A 329 10.64 -2.10 26.35
N LEU A 330 9.71 -1.30 26.89
CA LEU A 330 9.93 0.14 27.08
C LEU A 330 11.19 0.40 27.91
N HIS A 331 11.32 -0.26 29.06
CA HIS A 331 12.48 -0.06 29.93
C HIS A 331 13.78 -0.48 29.23
N THR A 332 13.82 -1.65 28.60
CA THR A 332 14.98 -2.13 27.84
C THR A 332 15.37 -1.17 26.71
N GLU A 333 14.42 -0.69 25.92
CA GLU A 333 14.70 0.23 24.81
C GLU A 333 15.07 1.63 25.30
N SER A 334 14.49 2.06 26.42
CA SER A 334 14.87 3.33 27.06
C SER A 334 16.29 3.31 27.61
N GLN A 335 16.75 2.19 28.17
CA GLN A 335 18.13 2.02 28.62
C GLN A 335 19.13 2.17 27.47
N LYS A 336 18.83 1.57 26.31
CA LYS A 336 19.66 1.73 25.09
C LYS A 336 19.79 3.20 24.66
N LYS A 337 18.76 4.00 24.89
CA LYS A 337 18.73 5.44 24.60
C LYS A 337 19.16 6.32 25.78
N ARG A 338 19.58 5.74 26.91
CA ARG A 338 19.94 6.44 28.17
C ARG A 338 18.83 7.32 28.72
N ILE A 339 17.58 6.87 28.60
CA ILE A 339 16.39 7.56 29.09
C ILE A 339 15.84 6.80 30.29
N SER A 340 15.62 7.48 31.41
CA SER A 340 15.02 6.88 32.59
C SER A 340 13.50 6.89 32.50
N THR A 341 12.89 5.72 32.38
CA THR A 341 11.43 5.53 32.26
C THR A 341 10.77 5.01 33.53
N TYR A 342 11.54 4.56 34.53
CA TYR A 342 11.02 3.98 35.78
C TYR A 342 10.22 4.97 36.64
N LYS A 343 10.43 6.27 36.44
CA LYS A 343 9.70 7.33 37.15
C LYS A 343 8.51 7.89 36.35
N TRP A 344 8.24 7.35 35.16
CA TRP A 344 7.13 7.82 34.35
C TRP A 344 5.80 7.42 34.99
N THR A 345 4.79 8.28 34.85
CA THR A 345 3.44 7.99 35.33
C THR A 345 2.80 6.88 34.48
N ALA A 346 1.78 6.22 35.05
CA ALA A 346 1.02 5.21 34.30
C ALA A 346 0.38 5.79 33.02
N GLU A 347 -0.08 7.04 33.08
CA GLU A 347 -0.63 7.76 31.92
C GLU A 347 0.41 7.92 30.81
N GLU A 348 1.63 8.32 31.15
CA GLU A 348 2.71 8.51 30.19
C GLU A 348 3.14 7.20 29.51
N ILE A 349 3.24 6.13 30.30
CA ILE A 349 3.51 4.78 29.79
C ILE A 349 2.37 4.37 28.85
N SER A 350 1.11 4.65 29.21
CA SER A 350 -0.06 4.25 28.44
C SER A 350 -0.13 4.85 27.03
N LYS A 351 0.49 6.03 26.81
CA LYS A 351 0.55 6.70 25.49
C LYS A 351 1.04 5.78 24.38
N SER A 352 1.93 4.83 24.67
CA SER A 352 2.42 3.87 23.67
C SER A 352 2.51 2.43 24.15
N HIS A 353 2.50 2.20 25.46
CA HIS A 353 2.70 0.89 26.08
C HIS A 353 1.54 0.55 27.04
N GLY A 354 0.36 1.10 26.75
CA GLY A 354 -0.89 0.74 27.43
C GLY A 354 -1.32 -0.71 27.18
N ALA A 355 -2.50 -1.07 27.70
CA ALA A 355 -3.03 -2.42 27.59
C ALA A 355 -3.14 -2.89 26.13
N TYR A 356 -2.92 -4.20 25.92
CA TYR A 356 -3.23 -4.84 24.65
C TYR A 356 -4.73 -4.80 24.41
N LYS A 357 -5.13 -4.66 23.15
CA LYS A 357 -6.54 -4.71 22.80
C LYS A 357 -6.99 -6.16 22.69
N THR A 358 -7.94 -6.54 23.54
CA THR A 358 -8.57 -7.85 23.49
C THR A 358 -9.67 -7.83 22.42
N PHE A 359 -9.47 -8.63 21.39
CA PHE A 359 -10.46 -8.87 20.36
C PHE A 359 -11.00 -10.29 20.49
N ALA A 360 -12.29 -10.46 20.22
CA ALA A 360 -12.89 -11.77 20.08
C ALA A 360 -12.33 -12.48 18.83
N ASP A 361 -12.40 -13.81 18.80
CA ASP A 361 -12.00 -14.56 17.60
C ASP A 361 -13.06 -14.48 16.49
N PHE A 362 -14.30 -14.13 16.84
CA PHE A 362 -15.40 -13.88 15.92
C PHE A 362 -16.25 -12.71 16.42
N VAL A 363 -17.05 -12.11 15.54
CA VAL A 363 -17.99 -11.05 15.94
C VAL A 363 -19.06 -11.66 16.82
N GLN A 364 -19.05 -11.30 18.10
CA GLN A 364 -20.15 -11.59 19.02
C GLN A 364 -20.95 -10.31 19.21
N SER A 365 -22.24 -10.43 19.57
CA SER A 365 -23.07 -9.25 19.82
C SER A 365 -22.37 -8.32 20.82
N GLY A 366 -22.01 -7.11 20.37
CA GLY A 366 -21.29 -6.11 21.16
C GLY A 366 -19.77 -6.23 21.25
N GLN A 367 -19.14 -7.36 20.86
CA GLN A 367 -17.69 -7.52 20.87
C GLN A 367 -17.10 -7.62 19.45
N HIS A 368 -16.14 -6.75 19.16
CA HIS A 368 -15.44 -6.80 17.88
C HIS A 368 -14.41 -7.93 17.84
N SER A 369 -14.47 -8.72 16.75
CA SER A 369 -13.28 -9.47 16.31
C SER A 369 -12.21 -8.52 15.76
N ARG A 370 -10.99 -9.03 15.55
CA ARG A 370 -9.89 -8.24 14.97
C ARG A 370 -10.26 -7.72 13.59
N MET A 371 -10.85 -8.59 12.78
CA MET A 371 -11.22 -8.24 11.43
C MET A 371 -12.41 -7.29 11.38
N SER A 372 -13.45 -7.53 12.18
CA SER A 372 -14.60 -6.61 12.22
C SER A 372 -14.23 -5.24 12.79
N PHE A 373 -13.31 -5.17 13.76
CA PHE A 373 -12.78 -3.88 14.23
C PHE A 373 -12.02 -3.16 13.12
N PHE A 374 -11.22 -3.90 12.33
CA PHE A 374 -10.54 -3.33 11.18
C PHE A 374 -11.55 -2.72 10.21
N PHE A 375 -12.62 -3.42 9.82
CA PHE A 375 -13.60 -2.86 8.89
C PHE A 375 -14.45 -1.73 9.48
N ARG A 376 -14.88 -1.84 10.74
CA ARG A 376 -15.75 -0.83 11.39
C ARG A 376 -15.02 0.44 11.82
N VAL A 377 -13.78 0.29 12.29
CA VAL A 377 -13.01 1.39 12.90
C VAL A 377 -11.72 1.62 12.13
N GLY A 378 -10.89 0.59 11.96
CA GLY A 378 -9.58 0.76 11.30
C GLY A 378 -9.66 1.34 9.89
N ALA A 379 -10.64 0.92 9.09
CA ALA A 379 -10.85 1.26 7.68
C ALA A 379 -11.73 2.50 7.47
N LEU A 380 -12.19 3.15 8.53
CA LEU A 380 -13.06 4.32 8.44
C LEU A 380 -12.36 5.46 7.69
N LEU A 381 -13.03 5.94 6.64
CA LEU A 381 -12.61 7.07 5.81
C LEU A 381 -13.31 8.35 6.26
N LYS A 382 -12.62 9.48 6.14
CA LYS A 382 -13.24 10.80 6.13
C LYS A 382 -12.93 11.51 4.80
N ASN A 383 -13.67 12.56 4.48
CA ASN A 383 -13.50 13.33 3.24
C ASN A 383 -13.67 12.48 1.95
N VAL A 384 -14.72 11.66 1.90
CA VAL A 384 -15.10 10.94 0.67
C VAL A 384 -15.81 11.93 -0.26
N PRO A 385 -15.42 12.05 -1.55
CA PRO A 385 -16.08 12.96 -2.48
C PRO A 385 -17.58 12.72 -2.59
N SER A 386 -18.39 13.78 -2.60
CA SER A 386 -19.85 13.66 -2.70
C SER A 386 -20.34 13.12 -4.05
N ASN A 387 -19.58 13.33 -5.12
CA ASN A 387 -19.84 12.79 -6.46
C ASN A 387 -19.51 11.30 -6.59
N TRP A 388 -18.86 10.71 -5.59
CA TRP A 388 -18.71 9.27 -5.48
C TRP A 388 -19.97 8.70 -4.83
N GLN A 389 -21.03 8.64 -5.64
CA GLN A 389 -22.29 8.00 -5.25
C GLN A 389 -22.19 6.49 -5.44
N GLY A 390 -22.73 5.74 -4.48
CA GLY A 390 -22.69 4.28 -4.46
C GLY A 390 -21.67 3.72 -3.47
N GLU A 391 -21.90 2.48 -3.05
CA GLU A 391 -20.94 1.76 -2.22
C GLU A 391 -19.76 1.30 -3.07
N ASP A 392 -18.56 1.26 -2.48
CA ASP A 392 -17.43 0.58 -3.09
C ASP A 392 -17.85 -0.87 -3.47
N PRO A 393 -17.78 -1.25 -4.76
CA PRO A 393 -18.35 -2.51 -5.23
C PRO A 393 -17.66 -3.74 -4.63
N TYR A 394 -16.44 -3.57 -4.08
CA TYR A 394 -15.62 -4.63 -3.55
C TYR A 394 -15.73 -4.74 -2.03
N VAL A 395 -16.00 -3.63 -1.32
CA VAL A 395 -15.88 -3.57 0.15
C VAL A 395 -16.72 -4.64 0.86
N LYS A 396 -17.99 -4.82 0.46
CA LYS A 396 -18.88 -5.84 1.05
C LYS A 396 -18.43 -7.26 0.69
N GLY A 397 -17.84 -7.46 -0.48
CA GLY A 397 -17.27 -8.75 -0.88
C GLY A 397 -16.05 -9.09 -0.02
N VAL A 398 -15.14 -8.13 0.11
CA VAL A 398 -13.93 -8.22 0.94
C VAL A 398 -14.30 -8.49 2.40
N GLU A 399 -15.19 -7.69 2.99
CA GLU A 399 -15.60 -7.85 4.39
C GLU A 399 -16.22 -9.22 4.64
N ARG A 400 -17.23 -9.62 3.84
CA ARG A 400 -17.85 -10.95 3.97
C ARG A 400 -16.83 -12.07 3.87
N TYR A 401 -15.91 -11.95 2.92
CA TYR A 401 -14.90 -12.96 2.70
C TYR A 401 -13.95 -13.08 3.90
N PHE A 402 -13.36 -11.97 4.35
CA PHE A 402 -12.43 -11.97 5.49
C PHE A 402 -13.07 -12.42 6.79
N LEU A 403 -14.32 -12.03 7.06
CA LEU A 403 -15.08 -12.52 8.21
C LEU A 403 -15.39 -14.02 8.10
N SER A 404 -15.61 -14.54 6.89
CA SER A 404 -15.82 -15.99 6.70
C SER A 404 -14.52 -16.78 6.90
N LEU A 405 -13.38 -16.25 6.46
CA LEU A 405 -12.06 -16.82 6.77
C LEU A 405 -11.78 -16.79 8.27
N GLU A 406 -11.99 -15.67 8.96
CA GLU A 406 -11.79 -15.57 10.41
C GLU A 406 -12.77 -16.48 11.19
N LYS A 407 -13.92 -16.84 10.61
CA LYS A 407 -14.83 -17.83 11.20
C LYS A 407 -14.31 -19.27 11.02
N LYS A 408 -13.67 -19.56 9.89
CA LYS A 408 -13.19 -20.91 9.53
C LYS A 408 -11.77 -21.19 10.03
N TYR A 409 -10.95 -20.15 10.07
CA TYR A 409 -9.54 -20.11 10.44
C TYR A 409 -9.34 -18.92 11.38
N ASP A 410 -8.16 -18.74 11.97
CA ASP A 410 -7.89 -17.53 12.74
C ASP A 410 -7.59 -16.31 11.83
N TYR A 411 -7.39 -15.15 12.46
CA TYR A 411 -7.01 -13.93 11.74
C TYR A 411 -5.63 -14.02 11.03
N GLN A 412 -4.77 -14.98 11.36
CA GLN A 412 -3.45 -15.12 10.73
C GLN A 412 -3.57 -15.72 9.33
N ALA A 413 -4.58 -16.59 9.11
CA ALA A 413 -4.95 -17.09 7.80
C ALA A 413 -5.46 -15.98 6.85
N CYS A 414 -5.79 -14.80 7.39
CA CYS A 414 -6.13 -13.61 6.61
C CYS A 414 -4.88 -12.87 6.07
N SER A 415 -3.69 -13.48 6.13
CA SER A 415 -2.46 -12.92 5.57
C SER A 415 -2.30 -13.25 4.09
N GLY A 416 -1.93 -12.25 3.28
CA GLY A 416 -1.83 -12.40 1.81
C GLY A 416 -0.96 -13.58 1.37
N PHE A 417 0.15 -13.86 2.08
CA PHE A 417 1.04 -14.96 1.75
C PHE A 417 0.38 -16.34 1.89
N PHE A 418 -0.29 -16.59 3.04
CA PHE A 418 -1.00 -17.84 3.28
C PHE A 418 -2.06 -18.10 2.19
N ILE A 419 -2.75 -17.03 1.80
CA ILE A 419 -3.78 -17.07 0.78
C ILE A 419 -3.19 -17.48 -0.56
N PHE A 420 -2.10 -16.82 -0.99
CA PHE A 420 -1.44 -17.15 -2.25
C PHE A 420 -0.98 -18.60 -2.33
N GLU A 421 -0.40 -19.14 -1.25
CA GLU A 421 0.00 -20.56 -1.21
C GLU A 421 -1.19 -21.51 -1.37
N LYS A 422 -2.35 -21.16 -0.81
CA LYS A 422 -3.58 -21.95 -0.94
C LYS A 422 -4.24 -21.83 -2.31
N MET A 423 -4.15 -20.65 -2.94
CA MET A 423 -4.82 -20.38 -4.22
C MET A 423 -4.02 -20.90 -5.43
N ARG A 424 -2.68 -20.96 -5.36
CA ARG A 424 -1.84 -21.36 -6.49
C ARG A 424 -2.21 -22.72 -7.11
N PRO A 425 -2.43 -23.82 -6.35
CA PRO A 425 -2.84 -25.09 -6.94
C PRO A 425 -4.19 -25.02 -7.66
N ILE A 426 -5.12 -24.21 -7.14
CA ILE A 426 -6.46 -24.04 -7.72
C ILE A 426 -6.35 -23.32 -9.06
N TRP A 427 -5.52 -22.27 -9.16
CA TRP A 427 -5.29 -21.58 -10.44
C TRP A 427 -4.65 -22.49 -11.49
N ILE A 428 -3.67 -23.32 -11.11
CA ILE A 428 -3.06 -24.29 -12.02
C ILE A 428 -4.11 -25.28 -12.56
N GLN A 429 -5.02 -25.77 -11.71
CA GLN A 429 -6.09 -26.68 -12.13
C GLN A 429 -7.10 -25.98 -13.06
N GLN A 430 -7.39 -24.71 -12.81
CA GLN A 430 -8.40 -23.92 -13.52
C GLN A 430 -7.87 -23.20 -14.77
N GLN A 431 -6.59 -23.34 -15.10
CA GLN A 431 -5.99 -22.58 -16.20
C GLN A 431 -6.62 -22.83 -17.57
N HIS A 432 -7.22 -24.00 -17.77
CA HIS A 432 -7.97 -24.32 -18.99
C HIS A 432 -9.18 -23.41 -19.25
N PHE A 433 -9.69 -22.69 -18.24
CA PHE A 433 -10.78 -21.72 -18.43
C PHE A 433 -10.32 -20.45 -19.14
N TRP A 434 -9.04 -20.09 -19.05
CA TRP A 434 -8.49 -18.86 -19.62
C TRP A 434 -7.42 -19.05 -20.69
N LYS A 435 -6.90 -20.28 -20.87
CA LYS A 435 -6.34 -20.73 -22.14
C LYS A 435 -7.42 -20.74 -23.19
#